data_AF-A0A2P0QMA1-F1
#
_entry.id   AF-A0A2P0QMA1-F1
#
_cell.length_a   1.000
_cell.length_b   1.000
_cell.length_c   1.000
_cell.angle_alpha   90.00
_cell.angle_beta   90.00
_cell.angle_gamma   90.00
#
_symmetry.space_group_name_H-M   'P 1'
#
loop_
_entity.id
_entity.type
_entity.pdbx_description
1 polymer ?
#
loop_
_entity_poly.entity_id
_entity_poly.type
_entity_poly.pdbx_seq_one_letter_code
_entity_poly.pdbx_strand_id
1 'polypeptide(L)'
;VITSLEFERLICASGPTGGYPVRPSDGERPKKIAFVLCAGSRDNTGVGKPYCSRFCCMYSLKHAHQIIEKIPGCLPIIFYMDIRSFGKMYEEFYYRIQDEGTRFIRGRVANILEDPKTKNLHVFADDTLLNRPVDVE
;
A
#
# COMPACT_ATOMS: atom_id res chain seq x y z
N VAL A 1 -4.67 8.66 6.56
CA VAL A 1 -4.55 7.17 6.57
C VAL A 1 -5.92 6.58 6.31
N ILE A 2 -6.03 5.58 5.43
CA ILE A 2 -7.29 4.87 5.14
C ILE A 2 -7.04 3.37 5.07
N THR A 3 -8.09 2.57 5.21
CA THR A 3 -8.09 1.12 5.04
C THR A 3 -8.20 0.73 3.57
N SER A 4 -7.81 -0.50 3.24
CA SER A 4 -7.93 -1.04 1.88
C SER A 4 -9.37 -1.13 1.39
N LEU A 5 -10.35 -1.27 2.31
CA LEU A 5 -11.76 -1.35 1.95
C LEU A 5 -12.35 0.04 1.64
N GLU A 6 -11.90 1.08 2.35
CA GLU A 6 -12.21 2.47 1.99
C GLU A 6 -11.59 2.83 0.65
N PHE A 7 -10.34 2.42 0.40
CA PHE A 7 -9.69 2.62 -0.90
C PHE A 7 -10.48 1.97 -2.05
N GLU A 8 -10.99 0.74 -1.88
CA GLU A 8 -11.89 0.11 -2.86
C GLU A 8 -13.10 0.97 -3.17
N ARG A 9 -13.71 1.60 -2.16
CA ARG A 9 -14.84 2.51 -2.39
C ARG A 9 -14.41 3.74 -3.18
N LEU A 10 -13.26 4.34 -2.85
CA LEU A 10 -12.75 5.53 -3.56
C LEU A 10 -12.39 5.24 -5.02
N ILE A 11 -11.80 4.08 -5.31
CA ILE A 11 -11.38 3.74 -6.68
C ILE A 11 -12.51 3.15 -7.54
N CYS A 12 -13.62 2.73 -6.93
CA CYS A 12 -14.80 2.22 -7.61
C CYS A 12 -15.48 3.34 -8.43
N ALA A 13 -15.83 3.06 -9.69
CA ALA A 13 -16.50 4.04 -10.57
C ALA A 13 -17.86 4.50 -10.02
N SER A 14 -18.62 3.60 -9.39
CA SER A 14 -19.85 3.92 -8.64
C SER A 14 -19.58 4.23 -7.16
N GLY A 15 -18.34 4.60 -6.85
CA GLY A 15 -17.90 5.03 -5.53
C GLY A 15 -18.27 6.48 -5.23
N PRO A 16 -18.10 6.91 -3.96
CA PRO A 16 -18.41 8.29 -3.54
C PRO A 16 -17.59 9.36 -4.28
N THR A 17 -16.44 8.99 -4.85
CA THR A 17 -15.57 9.91 -5.61
C THR A 17 -15.58 9.64 -7.12
N GLY A 18 -16.55 8.87 -7.62
CA GLY A 18 -16.68 8.56 -9.05
C GLY A 18 -15.51 7.76 -9.63
N GLY A 19 -14.74 7.07 -8.79
CA GLY A 19 -13.58 6.28 -9.19
C GLY A 19 -12.27 7.05 -9.27
N TYR A 20 -12.24 8.27 -8.73
CA TYR A 20 -11.03 9.09 -8.56
C TYR A 20 -10.59 9.07 -7.10
N PRO A 21 -9.53 8.32 -6.74
CA PRO A 21 -8.99 8.34 -5.39
C PRO A 21 -8.42 9.73 -5.06
N VAL A 22 -8.82 10.26 -3.92
CA VAL A 22 -8.37 11.55 -3.39
C VAL A 22 -7.91 11.40 -1.94
N ARG A 23 -7.05 12.31 -1.51
CA ARG A 23 -6.64 12.42 -0.11
C ARG A 23 -7.84 12.88 0.75
N PRO A 24 -8.12 12.23 1.89
CA PRO A 24 -9.21 12.66 2.78
C PRO A 24 -9.01 14.04 3.41
N SER A 25 -7.77 14.51 3.50
CA SER A 25 -7.41 15.78 4.16
C SER A 25 -7.76 17.02 3.36
N ASP A 26 -7.51 16.99 2.05
CA ASP A 26 -7.57 18.16 1.16
C ASP A 26 -8.32 17.89 -0.16
N GLY A 27 -8.72 16.64 -0.42
CA GLY A 27 -9.40 16.26 -1.66
C GLY A 27 -8.50 16.19 -2.89
N GLU A 28 -7.19 16.40 -2.72
CA GLU A 28 -6.23 16.42 -3.83
C GLU A 28 -5.84 15.01 -4.28
N ARG A 29 -5.35 14.90 -5.53
CA ARG A 29 -4.84 13.63 -6.04
C ARG A 29 -3.47 13.33 -5.43
N PRO A 30 -3.28 12.15 -4.81
CA PRO A 30 -1.99 11.78 -4.24
C PRO A 30 -0.95 11.52 -5.35
N LYS A 31 0.28 12.03 -5.15
CA LYS A 31 1.42 11.76 -6.04
C LYS A 31 2.18 10.49 -5.65
N LYS A 32 2.05 10.05 -4.40
CA LYS A 32 2.62 8.80 -3.89
C LYS A 32 1.59 8.14 -2.97
N ILE A 33 1.56 6.81 -2.98
CA ILE A 33 0.68 6.02 -2.11
C ILE A 33 1.50 4.88 -1.51
N ALA A 34 1.52 4.79 -0.19
CA ALA A 34 2.11 3.68 0.54
C ALA A 34 1.06 2.64 0.95
N PHE A 35 1.31 1.37 0.64
CA PHE A 35 0.55 0.22 1.11
C PHE A 35 1.31 -0.48 2.24
N VAL A 36 0.65 -0.63 3.38
CA VAL A 36 1.22 -1.30 4.56
C VAL A 36 0.64 -2.70 4.68
N LEU A 37 1.41 -3.72 4.28
CA LEU A 37 0.94 -5.09 4.36
C LEU A 37 0.99 -5.64 5.80
N CYS A 38 0.18 -6.67 6.03
CA CYS A 38 0.03 -7.33 7.33
C CYS A 38 -0.52 -6.42 8.44
N ALA A 39 -1.16 -5.29 8.12
CA ALA A 39 -1.91 -4.51 9.10
C ALA A 39 -2.98 -5.39 9.78
N GLY A 40 -2.82 -5.62 11.09
CA GLY A 40 -3.68 -6.49 11.89
C GLY A 40 -3.51 -8.01 11.69
N SER A 41 -2.53 -8.46 10.89
CA SER A 41 -2.27 -9.88 10.60
C SER A 41 -0.81 -10.24 10.81
N ARG A 42 -0.52 -11.53 11.02
CA ARG A 42 0.84 -12.02 11.34
C ARG A 42 1.50 -11.22 12.47
N ASP A 43 0.69 -10.92 13.48
CA ASP A 43 1.06 -10.11 14.61
C ASP A 43 0.73 -10.86 15.91
N ASN A 44 1.76 -11.11 16.71
CA ASN A 44 1.69 -11.85 17.97
C ASN A 44 1.67 -10.93 19.21
N THR A 45 1.58 -9.61 19.03
CA THR A 45 1.55 -8.63 20.14
C THR A 45 0.25 -8.64 20.94
N GLY A 46 -0.78 -9.32 20.46
CA GLY A 46 -2.14 -9.32 21.04
C GLY A 46 -3.06 -8.23 20.49
N VAL A 47 -2.53 -7.23 19.78
CA VAL A 47 -3.34 -6.22 19.08
C VAL A 47 -3.87 -6.75 17.75
N GLY A 48 -2.98 -7.38 16.96
CA GLY A 48 -3.35 -8.03 15.71
C GLY A 48 -3.67 -9.52 15.87
N LYS A 49 -3.72 -10.22 14.74
CA LYS A 49 -3.96 -11.67 14.70
C LYS A 49 -2.70 -12.42 14.26
N PRO A 50 -2.39 -13.60 14.85
CA PRO A 50 -1.19 -14.36 14.54
C PRO A 50 -1.23 -14.98 13.13
N TYR A 51 -2.42 -15.13 12.55
CA TYR A 51 -2.60 -15.74 11.23
C TYR A 51 -2.42 -14.74 10.09
N CYS A 52 -2.22 -15.28 8.88
CA CYS A 52 -2.21 -14.51 7.65
C CYS A 52 -3.63 -14.34 7.12
N SER A 53 -4.01 -13.11 6.74
CA SER A 53 -5.30 -12.86 6.06
C SER A 53 -5.36 -13.38 4.64
N ARG A 54 -4.28 -13.94 4.08
CA ARG A 54 -4.19 -14.66 2.79
C ARG A 54 -4.43 -13.83 1.52
N PHE A 55 -5.27 -12.79 1.54
CA PHE A 55 -5.63 -12.01 0.35
C PHE A 55 -4.98 -10.62 0.26
N CYS A 56 -4.40 -10.12 1.36
CA CYS A 56 -3.91 -8.74 1.42
C CYS A 56 -2.75 -8.40 0.48
N CYS A 57 -1.82 -9.33 0.24
CA CYS A 57 -0.78 -9.12 -0.76
C CYS A 57 -1.40 -8.89 -2.15
N MET A 58 -2.40 -9.69 -2.53
CA MET A 58 -2.96 -9.65 -3.88
C MET A 58 -3.84 -8.44 -4.14
N TYR A 59 -4.70 -8.03 -3.19
CA TYR A 59 -5.46 -6.80 -3.43
C TYR A 59 -4.55 -5.58 -3.48
N SER A 60 -3.42 -5.58 -2.76
CA SER A 60 -2.49 -4.44 -2.80
C SER A 60 -1.76 -4.34 -4.13
N LEU A 61 -1.38 -5.49 -4.72
CA LEU A 61 -0.88 -5.53 -6.10
C LEU A 61 -1.94 -5.01 -7.08
N LYS A 62 -3.20 -5.44 -6.92
CA LYS A 62 -4.32 -4.93 -7.73
C LYS A 62 -4.51 -3.42 -7.56
N HIS A 63 -4.46 -2.91 -6.34
CA HIS A 63 -4.61 -1.47 -6.08
C HIS A 63 -3.46 -0.68 -6.69
N ALA A 64 -2.23 -1.16 -6.58
CA ALA A 64 -1.06 -0.53 -7.20
C ALA A 64 -1.22 -0.43 -8.72
N HIS A 65 -1.63 -1.53 -9.38
CA HIS A 65 -1.97 -1.54 -10.79
C HIS A 65 -3.01 -0.46 -11.15
N GLN A 66 -4.13 -0.44 -10.43
CA GLN A 66 -5.22 0.50 -10.69
C GLN A 66 -4.80 1.96 -10.44
N ILE A 67 -3.88 2.23 -9.52
CA ILE A 67 -3.33 3.57 -9.29
C ILE A 67 -2.53 4.02 -10.50
N ILE A 68 -1.64 3.17 -11.02
CA ILE A 68 -0.80 3.49 -12.17
C ILE A 68 -1.66 3.79 -13.40
N GLU A 69 -2.73 3.01 -13.62
CA GLU A 69 -3.67 3.24 -14.72
C GLU A 69 -4.49 4.53 -14.55
N LYS A 70 -5.00 4.80 -13.34
CA LYS A 70 -5.96 5.89 -13.11
C LYS A 70 -5.34 7.24 -12.74
N ILE A 71 -4.14 7.23 -12.19
CA ILE A 71 -3.43 8.43 -11.72
C ILE A 71 -2.04 8.44 -12.35
N PRO A 72 -1.92 8.87 -13.61
CA PRO A 72 -0.63 8.93 -14.30
C PRO A 72 0.40 9.73 -13.49
N GLY A 73 1.58 9.14 -13.29
CA GLY A 73 2.67 9.73 -12.52
C GLY A 73 2.57 9.54 -10.99
N CYS A 74 1.52 8.89 -10.49
CA CYS A 74 1.47 8.48 -9.08
C CYS A 74 2.42 7.30 -8.85
N LEU A 75 3.12 7.29 -7.71
CA LEU A 75 4.04 6.22 -7.33
C LEU A 75 3.45 5.34 -6.21
N PRO A 76 3.04 4.09 -6.51
CA PRO A 76 2.69 3.12 -5.49
C PRO A 76 3.94 2.52 -4.84
N ILE A 77 3.91 2.36 -3.53
CA ILE A 77 4.99 1.81 -2.71
C ILE A 77 4.41 0.75 -1.78
N ILE A 78 4.86 -0.50 -1.87
CA ILE A 78 4.36 -1.61 -1.06
C ILE A 78 5.41 -1.96 0.00
N PHE A 79 5.06 -1.77 1.28
CA PHE A 79 5.83 -2.23 2.42
C PHE A 79 5.37 -3.62 2.84
N TYR A 80 6.28 -4.59 2.83
CA TYR A 80 5.95 -5.99 3.02
C TYR A 80 7.00 -6.76 3.84
N MET A 81 6.59 -7.90 4.42
CA MET A 81 7.52 -8.89 4.95
C MET A 81 7.79 -10.00 3.92
N ASP A 82 6.70 -10.60 3.43
CA ASP A 82 6.69 -11.58 2.35
C ASP A 82 5.51 -11.27 1.41
N ILE A 83 5.72 -11.39 0.09
CA ILE A 83 4.62 -11.40 -0.88
C ILE A 83 4.09 -12.84 -0.96
N ARG A 84 2.78 -13.00 -0.79
CA ARG A 84 2.11 -14.33 -0.81
C ARG A 84 1.17 -14.44 -2.01
N SER A 85 1.77 -14.66 -3.17
CA SER A 85 1.17 -14.80 -4.51
C SER A 85 0.94 -16.28 -4.89
N PHE A 86 0.31 -17.06 -4.02
CA PHE A 86 0.25 -18.54 -4.11
C PHE A 86 -0.76 -19.10 -5.13
N GLY A 87 -1.56 -18.26 -5.80
CA GLY A 87 -2.59 -18.67 -6.75
C GLY A 87 -2.07 -18.86 -8.17
N LYS A 88 -2.87 -19.48 -9.05
CA LYS A 88 -2.55 -19.53 -10.49
C LYS A 88 -2.42 -18.11 -11.03
N MET A 89 -1.34 -17.82 -11.76
CA MET A 89 -1.04 -16.51 -12.35
C MET A 89 -0.78 -15.38 -11.34
N TYR A 90 -0.68 -15.67 -10.03
CA TYR A 90 -0.50 -14.62 -9.03
C TYR A 90 0.96 -14.15 -8.94
N GLU A 91 1.92 -15.05 -9.19
CA GLU A 91 3.34 -14.71 -9.21
C GLU A 91 3.67 -13.87 -10.45
N GLU A 92 3.13 -14.27 -11.59
CA GLU A 92 3.22 -13.53 -12.85
C GLU A 92 2.59 -12.14 -12.72
N PHE A 93 1.49 -12.02 -11.98
CA PHE A 93 0.90 -10.72 -11.66
C PHE A 93 1.81 -9.89 -10.75
N TYR A 94 2.43 -10.49 -9.74
CA TYR A 94 3.41 -9.80 -8.89
C TYR A 94 4.56 -9.21 -9.72
N TYR A 95 5.17 -10.00 -10.62
CA TYR A 95 6.23 -9.52 -11.52
C TYR A 95 5.75 -8.38 -12.41
N ARG A 96 4.56 -8.50 -13.00
CA ARG A 96 3.97 -7.42 -13.80
C ARG A 96 3.86 -6.11 -13.01
N ILE A 97 3.46 -6.15 -11.74
CA ILE A 97 3.32 -4.94 -10.92
C ILE A 97 4.68 -4.30 -10.60
N GLN A 98 5.74 -5.12 -10.49
CA GLN A 98 7.11 -4.60 -10.41
C GLN A 98 7.50 -3.89 -11.71
N ASP A 99 7.22 -4.50 -12.87
CA ASP A 99 7.54 -3.94 -14.19
C ASP A 99 6.76 -2.66 -14.52
N GLU A 100 5.53 -2.52 -13.99
CA GLU A 100 4.72 -1.30 -14.11
C GLU A 100 5.28 -0.12 -13.29
N GLY A 101 6.30 -0.35 -12.46
CA GLY A 101 7.02 0.70 -11.72
C GLY A 101 6.62 0.85 -10.26
N THR A 102 5.82 -0.06 -9.70
CA THR A 102 5.53 -0.09 -8.27
C THR A 102 6.80 -0.39 -7.49
N ARG A 103 7.07 0.38 -6.43
CA ARG A 103 8.23 0.11 -5.55
C ARG A 103 7.86 -0.88 -4.45
N PHE A 104 8.78 -1.77 -4.14
CA PHE A 104 8.64 -2.75 -3.08
C PHE A 104 9.73 -2.53 -2.04
N ILE A 105 9.33 -2.34 -0.78
CA ILE A 105 10.23 -2.20 0.35
C ILE A 105 9.98 -3.37 1.29
N ARG A 106 10.99 -4.24 1.42
CA ARG A 106 10.90 -5.38 2.34
C ARG A 106 11.19 -4.89 3.75
N GLY A 107 10.17 -4.40 4.41
CA GLY A 107 10.21 -3.91 5.77
C GLY A 107 8.80 -3.81 6.33
N ARG A 108 8.60 -4.28 7.58
CA ARG A 108 7.36 -3.98 8.31
C ARG A 108 7.42 -2.53 8.78
N VAL A 109 6.41 -1.74 8.45
CA VAL A 109 6.33 -0.33 8.89
C VAL A 109 6.35 -0.27 10.41
N ALA A 110 7.26 0.56 10.95
CA ALA A 110 7.43 0.78 12.37
C ALA A 110 6.51 1.89 12.87
N ASN A 111 6.41 3.00 12.12
CA ASN A 111 5.60 4.15 12.50
C ASN A 111 5.12 4.95 11.29
N ILE A 112 4.01 5.67 11.46
CA ILE A 112 3.47 6.62 10.49
C ILE A 112 3.20 7.92 11.22
N LEU A 113 3.84 9.01 10.80
CA LEU A 113 3.66 10.34 11.37
C LEU A 113 3.04 11.27 10.34
N GLU A 114 2.13 12.14 10.76
CA GLU A 114 1.54 13.17 9.92
C GLU A 114 2.28 14.49 10.09
N ASP A 115 2.64 15.15 8.98
CA ASP A 115 3.07 16.54 9.01
C ASP A 115 1.87 17.45 9.32
N PRO A 116 1.90 18.23 10.42
CA PRO A 116 0.76 19.02 10.84
C PRO A 116 0.37 20.13 9.85
N LYS A 117 1.29 20.58 8.99
CA LYS A 117 1.08 21.65 8.00
C LYS A 117 0.59 21.10 6.67
N THR A 118 1.29 20.12 6.11
CA THR A 118 1.00 19.60 4.75
C THR A 118 -0.01 18.46 4.75
N LYS A 119 -0.25 17.85 5.92
CA LYS A 119 -1.04 16.62 6.08
C LYS A 119 -0.48 15.44 5.28
N ASN A 120 0.79 15.51 4.88
CA ASN A 120 1.51 14.39 4.28
C ASN A 120 1.91 13.40 5.37
N LEU A 121 2.20 12.16 4.98
CA LEU A 121 2.51 11.08 5.91
C LEU A 121 3.94 10.62 5.70
N HIS A 122 4.73 10.61 6.76
CA HIS A 122 6.04 9.97 6.81
C HIS A 122 5.90 8.53 7.28
N VAL A 123 6.31 7.58 6.44
CA VAL A 123 6.27 6.14 6.71
C VAL A 123 7.68 5.65 7.01
N PHE A 124 7.90 5.30 8.29
CA PHE A 124 9.20 4.82 8.77
C PHE A 124 9.23 3.28 8.77
N ALA A 125 10.25 2.71 8.14
CA ALA A 125 10.52 1.28 8.13
C ALA A 125 12.03 1.00 8.00
N ASP A 126 12.43 -0.24 8.24
CA ASP A 126 13.77 -0.71 7.85
C ASP A 126 13.67 -1.50 6.54
N ASP A 127 14.42 -1.08 5.52
CA ASP A 127 14.58 -1.88 4.31
C ASP A 127 15.57 -3.01 4.60
N THR A 128 15.02 -4.20 4.81
CA THR A 128 15.79 -5.39 5.18
C THR A 128 16.66 -5.93 4.06
N LEU A 129 16.42 -5.55 2.79
CA LEU A 129 17.26 -5.96 1.66
C LEU A 129 18.47 -5.03 1.49
N LEU A 130 18.30 -3.75 1.83
CA LEU A 130 19.38 -2.75 1.78
C LEU A 130 20.05 -2.52 3.15
N ASN A 131 19.54 -3.16 4.20
CA ASN A 131 20.00 -3.05 5.58
C ASN A 131 20.13 -1.58 6.05
N ARG A 132 19.11 -0.77 5.80
CA ARG A 132 19.07 0.65 6.18
C ARG A 132 17.66 1.11 6.55
N PRO A 133 17.54 2.09 7.46
CA PRO A 133 16.27 2.75 7.70
C PRO A 133 15.83 3.53 6.47
N VAL A 134 14.51 3.62 6.28
CA VAL A 134 13.87 4.41 5.24
C VAL A 134 12.75 5.26 5.82
N ASP A 135 12.66 6.50 5.34
CA ASP A 135 11.57 7.42 5.56
C ASP A 135 10.98 7.79 4.19
N VAL A 136 9.70 7.51 4.00
CA VAL A 136 8.97 7.80 2.78
C VAL A 136 7.84 8.76 3.10
N GLU A 137 7.95 9.98 2.58
CA GLU A 137 6.85 10.94 2.46
C GLU A 137 6.01 10.69 1.21
#